data_AF-A0A967BLT5-F1
#
_entry.id   AF-A0A967BLT5-F1
#
_cell.length_a   1.000
_cell.length_b   1.000
_cell.length_c   1.000
_cell.angle_alpha   90.00
_cell.angle_beta   90.00
_cell.angle_gamma   90.00
#
_symmetry.space_group_name_H-M   'P 1'
#
loop_
_entity.id
_entity.type
_entity.pdbx_description
1 polymer ?
#
loop_
_entity_poly.entity_id
_entity_poly.type
_entity_poly.pdbx_seq_one_letter_code
_entity_poly.pdbx_strand_id
1 'polypeptide(L)'
;MATTLPIESRAKVMEMLQYLRGKNPRDALLFQMGINTILRIGDILRLTVRYVMDESGDIRKYIDIREQKTSKYNRIIITST
;
A
#
# COMPACT_ATOMS: atom_id res chain seq x y z
N MET A 1 -29.38 7.08 -0.66
CA MET A 1 -28.01 7.15 -1.21
C MET A 1 -27.07 7.46 -0.08
N ALA A 2 -26.05 6.63 0.16
CA ALA A 2 -25.01 6.94 1.12
C ALA A 2 -23.99 7.87 0.44
N THR A 3 -23.80 9.07 0.97
CA THR A 3 -22.77 9.99 0.50
C THR A 3 -21.41 9.51 1.00
N THR A 4 -20.52 9.12 0.09
CA THR A 4 -19.13 8.82 0.43
C THR A 4 -18.38 10.11 0.74
N LEU A 5 -17.91 10.23 1.98
CA LEU A 5 -17.08 11.34 2.44
C LEU A 5 -15.61 10.90 2.54
N PRO A 6 -14.65 11.79 2.23
CA PRO A 6 -13.23 11.50 2.40
C PRO A 6 -12.86 11.37 3.89
N ILE A 7 -11.74 10.68 4.17
CA ILE A 7 -11.17 10.62 5.51
C ILE A 7 -10.26 11.84 5.69
N GLU A 8 -10.69 12.78 6.53
CA GLU A 8 -9.96 14.05 6.75
C GLU A 8 -9.07 14.03 7.99
N SER A 9 -9.31 13.10 8.93
CA SER A 9 -8.60 13.04 10.21
C SER A 9 -7.63 11.88 10.28
N ARG A 10 -6.38 12.17 10.69
CA ARG A 10 -5.37 11.15 11.00
C ARG A 10 -5.81 10.21 12.12
N ALA A 11 -6.63 10.69 13.07
CA ALA A 11 -7.15 9.85 14.15
C ALA A 11 -8.04 8.72 13.62
N LYS A 12 -8.91 9.02 12.64
CA LYS A 12 -9.76 8.02 11.98
C LYS A 12 -8.93 6.98 11.21
N VAL A 13 -7.84 7.41 10.57
CA VAL A 13 -6.91 6.48 9.89
C VAL A 13 -6.26 5.53 10.89
N MET A 14 -5.80 6.04 12.03
CA MET A 14 -5.18 5.21 13.08
C MET A 14 -6.19 4.24 13.71
N GLU A 15 -7.42 4.70 13.97
CA GLU A 15 -8.51 3.86 14.47
C GLU A 15 -8.82 2.71 13.50
N MET A 16 -8.93 3.01 12.20
CA MET A 16 -9.10 1.98 11.16
C MET A 16 -7.92 1.00 11.12
N LEU A 17 -6.69 1.49 11.19
CA LEU A 17 -5.50 0.64 11.20
C LEU A 17 -5.50 -0.30 12.41
N GLN A 18 -5.86 0.20 13.60
CA GLN A 18 -5.95 -0.61 14.82
C GLN A 18 -7.05 -1.68 14.72
N TYR A 19 -8.22 -1.30 14.20
CA TYR A 19 -9.31 -2.24 13.95
C TYR A 19 -8.89 -3.35 12.97
N LEU A 20 -8.24 -2.99 11.85
CA LEU A 20 -7.78 -3.95 10.86
C LEU A 20 -6.68 -4.87 11.41
N ARG A 21 -5.75 -4.34 12.21
CA ARG A 21 -4.71 -5.15 12.88
C ARG A 21 -5.30 -6.22 13.79
N GLY A 22 -6.37 -5.92 14.51
CA GLY A 22 -7.05 -6.88 15.38
C GLY A 22 -7.85 -7.95 14.62
N LYS A 23 -8.26 -7.66 13.37
CA LYS A 23 -9.08 -8.56 12.56
C LYS A 23 -8.27 -9.44 11.61
N ASN A 24 -7.41 -8.83 10.80
CA ASN A 24 -6.58 -9.55 9.85
C ASN A 24 -5.30 -8.75 9.53
N PRO A 25 -4.10 -9.29 9.82
CA PRO A 25 -2.85 -8.60 9.55
C PRO A 25 -2.64 -8.28 8.05
N ARG A 26 -3.19 -9.11 7.15
CA ARG A 26 -3.13 -8.85 5.70
C ARG A 26 -3.88 -7.58 5.33
N ASP A 27 -5.06 -7.38 5.88
CA ASP A 27 -5.91 -6.25 5.51
C ASP A 27 -5.33 -4.95 6.10
N ALA A 28 -4.72 -5.01 7.28
CA ALA A 28 -3.94 -3.91 7.84
C ALA A 28 -2.73 -3.53 6.97
N LEU A 29 -1.99 -4.52 6.46
CA LEU A 29 -0.87 -4.30 5.55
C LEU A 29 -1.33 -3.64 4.25
N LEU A 30 -2.41 -4.13 3.63
CA LEU A 30 -2.96 -3.56 2.39
C LEU A 30 -3.40 -2.11 2.59
N PHE A 31 -4.03 -1.80 3.72
CA PHE A 31 -4.45 -0.45 4.06
C PHE A 31 -3.25 0.49 4.25
N GLN A 32 -2.25 0.05 5.02
CA GLN A 32 -1.04 0.85 5.26
C GLN A 32 -0.23 1.09 3.97
N MET A 33 -0.09 0.06 3.13
CA MET A 33 0.51 0.20 1.80
C MET A 33 -0.25 1.22 0.96
N GLY A 34 -1.58 1.08 0.86
CA GLY A 34 -2.40 1.96 0.03
C GLY A 34 -2.31 3.44 0.42
N ILE A 35 -2.25 3.73 1.72
CA ILE A 35 -2.12 5.10 2.22
C ILE A 35 -0.71 5.65 1.95
N ASN A 36 0.34 4.84 2.17
CA ASN A 36 1.72 5.30 2.04
C ASN A 36 2.15 5.46 0.58
N THR A 37 1.68 4.61 -0.32
CA THR A 37 2.14 4.59 -1.73
C THR A 37 1.15 5.20 -2.71
N ILE A 38 -0.08 5.53 -2.28
CA ILE A 38 -1.16 6.09 -3.12
C ILE A 38 -1.42 5.19 -4.36
N LEU A 39 -1.19 3.89 -4.23
CA LEU A 39 -1.50 2.93 -5.27
C LEU A 39 -2.97 2.49 -5.18
N ARG A 40 -3.56 2.15 -6.32
CA ARG A 40 -4.91 1.57 -6.32
C ARG A 40 -4.84 0.14 -5.79
N ILE A 41 -5.90 -0.30 -5.12
CA ILE A 41 -5.95 -1.65 -4.52
C ILE A 41 -5.65 -2.76 -5.55
N GLY A 42 -6.09 -2.60 -6.79
CA GLY A 42 -5.80 -3.56 -7.86
C GLY A 42 -4.31 -3.66 -8.21
N ASP A 43 -3.57 -2.55 -8.13
CA ASP A 43 -2.13 -2.54 -8.36
C ASP A 43 -1.39 -3.16 -7.16
N ILE A 44 -1.83 -2.86 -5.93
CA ILE A 44 -1.25 -3.40 -4.68
C ILE A 44 -1.41 -4.93 -4.62
N LEU A 45 -2.57 -5.46 -5.02
CA LEU A 45 -2.84 -6.91 -4.99
C LEU A 45 -1.97 -7.71 -5.97
N ARG A 46 -1.44 -7.08 -7.03
CA ARG A 46 -0.52 -7.72 -7.99
C ARG A 46 0.95 -7.60 -7.56
N LEU A 47 1.24 -6.80 -6.55
CA LEU A 47 2.59 -6.65 -6.05
C LEU A 47 3.07 -7.96 -5.45
N THR A 48 4.24 -8.41 -5.87
CA THR A 48 4.86 -9.64 -5.38
C THR A 48 6.17 -9.33 -4.67
N VAL A 49 6.61 -10.22 -3.78
CA VAL A 49 7.81 -10.03 -2.93
C VAL A 49 9.06 -9.70 -3.75
N ARG A 50 9.20 -10.29 -4.95
CA ARG A 50 10.29 -10.01 -5.91
C ARG A 50 10.43 -8.53 -6.33
N TYR A 51 9.39 -7.72 -6.20
CA TYR A 51 9.44 -6.29 -6.51
C TYR A 51 9.97 -5.45 -5.33
N VAL A 52 9.98 -6.03 -4.12
CA VAL A 52 10.35 -5.36 -2.87
C VAL A 52 11.66 -5.88 -2.32
N MET A 53 11.93 -7.18 -2.47
CA MET A 53 13.14 -7.84 -2.00
C MET A 53 13.92 -8.41 -3.18
N ASP A 54 15.25 -8.38 -3.06
CA ASP A 54 16.14 -9.04 -4.00
C ASP A 54 16.35 -10.52 -3.67
N GLU A 55 16.98 -11.26 -4.56
CA GLU A 55 17.22 -12.72 -4.39
C GLU A 55 18.09 -13.03 -3.16
N SER A 56 18.94 -12.08 -2.76
CA SER A 56 19.76 -12.15 -1.54
C SER A 56 18.98 -11.92 -0.24
N GLY A 57 17.70 -11.54 -0.31
CA GLY A 57 16.87 -11.20 0.84
C GLY A 57 16.93 -9.73 1.26
N ASP A 58 17.70 -8.90 0.56
CA ASP A 58 17.82 -7.47 0.85
C ASP A 58 16.62 -6.68 0.30
N ILE A 59 16.17 -5.67 1.06
CA ILE A 59 15.08 -4.78 0.62
C ILE A 59 15.61 -3.86 -0.48
N ARG A 60 14.93 -3.87 -1.62
CA ARG A 60 15.24 -2.99 -2.76
C ARG A 60 15.01 -1.54 -2.37
N LYS A 61 15.83 -0.63 -2.90
CA LYS A 61 15.68 0.81 -2.69
C LYS A 61 14.43 1.39 -3.38
N TYR A 62 13.98 0.74 -4.46
CA TYR A 62 12.89 1.21 -5.29
C TYR A 62 11.95 0.06 -5.67
N ILE A 63 10.65 0.36 -5.67
CA ILE A 63 9.61 -0.50 -6.24
C ILE A 63 9.21 0.10 -7.58
N ASP A 64 9.51 -0.61 -8.67
CA ASP A 64 9.09 -0.25 -10.02
C ASP A 64 7.76 -0.96 -10.34
N ILE A 65 6.68 -0.19 -10.48
CA ILE A 65 5.34 -0.68 -10.80
C ILE A 65 4.85 -0.05 -12.09
N ARG A 66 4.21 -0.87 -12.92
CA ARG A 66 3.43 -0.40 -14.07
C ARG A 66 1.96 -0.36 -13.66
N GLU A 67 1.39 0.84 -13.59
CA GLU A 67 -0.02 1.00 -13.23
C GLU A 67 -0.92 0.34 -14.26
N GLN A 68 -1.88 -0.48 -13.81
CA GLN A 68 -2.78 -1.19 -14.72
C GLN A 68 -3.69 -0.22 -15.49
N LYS A 69 -4.20 0.81 -14.80
CA LYS A 69 -5.22 1.71 -15.36
C LYS A 69 -4.65 2.71 -16.35
N THR A 70 -3.47 3.26 -16.07
CA THR A 70 -2.86 4.34 -16.86
C THR A 70 -1.72 3.86 -17.75
N SER A 71 -1.28 2.60 -17.60
CA SER A 71 -0.10 2.04 -18.25
C SER A 71 1.21 2.80 -17.99
N LYS A 72 1.23 3.72 -17.01
CA LYS A 72 2.43 4.49 -16.64
C LYS A 72 3.35 3.68 -15.74
N TYR A 73 4.65 3.92 -15.89
CA TYR A 73 5.66 3.41 -14.98
C TYR A 73 5.83 4.39 -13.81
N ASN A 74 5.63 3.89 -12.60
CA ASN A 74 5.87 4.62 -11.36
C ASN A 74 6.96 3.92 -10.56
N ARG A 75 7.83 4.74 -9.96
CA ARG A 75 8.92 4.30 -9.10
C ARG A 75 8.69 4.83 -7.70
N ILE A 76 8.48 3.93 -6.75
CA ILE A 76 8.26 4.27 -5.34
C ILE A 76 9.54 4.00 -4.56
N ILE A 77 9.98 4.96 -3.77
CA ILE A 77 11.16 4.81 -2.90
C ILE A 77 10.73 4.02 -1.67
N ILE A 78 11.46 2.96 -1.35
CA ILE A 78 11.31 2.28 -0.06
C ILE A 78 12.23 2.98 0.93
N THR A 79 11.62 3.65 1.91
CA THR A 79 12.35 4.19 3.04
C THR A 79 12.49 3.08 4.08
N SER A 80 13.73 2.67 4.38
CA SER A 80 14.01 1.85 5.54
C SER A 80 13.89 2.76 6.77
N THR A 81 12.80 2.64 7.52
CA THR A 81 12.63 3.25 8.85
C THR A 81 13.02 2.23 9.90
#